data_AF-A0A7V0TZP0-F1
#
_entry.id   AF-A0A7V0TZP0-F1
#
_cell.length_a   1.000
_cell.length_b   1.000
_cell.length_c   1.000
_cell.angle_alpha   90.00
_cell.angle_beta   90.00
_cell.angle_gamma   90.00
#
_symmetry.space_group_name_H-M   'P 1'
#
loop_
_entity.id
_entity.type
_entity.pdbx_description
1 polymer ?
#
loop_
_entity_poly.entity_id
_entity_poly.type
_entity_poly.pdbx_seq_one_letter_code
_entity_poly.pdbx_strand_id
1 'polypeptide(L)' 'MTLKLLKVLNKKISIKLETGLHIGAGKDVVKIGGVDSPVIKNPLTDEPYIPGSSLKGKMRTLLA' A
#
# COMPACT_ATOMS: atom_id res chain seq x y z
N MET A 1 18.89 19.17 -22.30
CA MET A 1 19.42 18.78 -20.97
C MET A 1 19.17 17.29 -20.80
N THR A 2 20.24 16.48 -20.74
CA THR A 2 20.12 15.02 -20.76
C THR A 2 20.24 14.48 -19.35
N LEU A 3 19.20 13.82 -18.85
CA LEU A 3 19.25 13.14 -17.56
C LEU A 3 20.01 11.83 -17.72
N LYS A 4 21.05 11.63 -16.90
CA LYS A 4 21.81 10.38 -16.82
C LYS A 4 21.48 9.67 -15.52
N LEU A 5 21.01 8.42 -15.60
CA LEU A 5 20.85 7.57 -14.43
C LEU A 5 22.23 7.26 -13.85
N LEU A 6 22.46 7.65 -12.59
CA LEU A 6 23.73 7.38 -11.90
C LEU A 6 23.68 6.06 -11.14
N LYS A 7 22.61 5.82 -10.37
CA LYS A 7 22.50 4.66 -9.50
C LYS A 7 21.05 4.42 -9.07
N VAL A 8 20.66 3.15 -8.94
CA VAL A 8 19.41 2.72 -8.31
C VAL A 8 19.76 2.08 -6.96
N LEU A 9 19.04 2.43 -5.91
CA LEU A 9 19.21 1.86 -4.58
C LEU A 9 17.99 1.00 -4.23
N ASN A 10 18.25 -0.25 -3.84
CA ASN A 10 17.21 -1.16 -3.38
C ASN A 10 17.37 -1.36 -1.86
N LYS A 11 16.27 -1.15 -1.11
CA LYS A 11 16.23 -1.33 0.33
C LYS A 11 15.02 -2.19 0.70
N LYS A 12 15.25 -3.17 1.57
CA LYS A 12 14.19 -3.93 2.22
C LYS A 12 13.88 -3.27 3.56
N ILE A 13 12.60 -3.17 3.88
CA ILE A 13 12.12 -2.63 5.14
C ILE A 13 11.13 -3.61 5.76
N SER A 14 11.11 -3.67 7.08
CA SER A 14 10.08 -4.36 7.85
C SER A 14 9.32 -3.32 8.65
N ILE A 15 8.00 -3.39 8.62
CA ILE A 15 7.12 -2.46 9.32
C ILE A 15 6.35 -3.26 10.36
N LYS A 16 6.53 -2.93 11.63
CA LYS A 16 5.71 -3.46 12.72
C LYS A 16 4.51 -2.54 12.93
N LEU A 17 3.34 -3.15 13.08
CA LEU A 17 2.13 -2.42 13.44
C LEU A 17 2.06 -2.31 14.96
N GLU A 18 2.04 -1.09 15.48
CA GLU A 18 1.82 -0.83 16.91
C GLU A 18 0.31 -0.80 17.25
N THR A 19 -0.54 -0.54 16.26
CA THR A 19 -2.01 -0.56 16.38
C THR A 19 -2.64 -1.23 15.17
N GLY A 20 -3.96 -1.44 15.19
CA GLY A 20 -4.71 -1.88 14.02
C GLY A 20 -4.50 -0.93 12.82
N LEU A 21 -4.25 -1.50 11.64
CA LEU A 21 -4.07 -0.77 10.39
C LEU A 21 -5.19 -1.15 9.41
N HIS A 22 -5.94 -0.15 8.98
CA HIS A 22 -6.95 -0.29 7.94
C HIS A 22 -6.51 0.49 6.69
N ILE A 23 -6.41 -0.21 5.56
CA ILE A 23 -6.21 0.38 4.24
C ILE A 23 -7.37 -0.11 3.38
N GLY A 24 -8.28 0.79 3.01
CA GLY A 24 -9.47 0.43 2.24
C GLY A 24 -9.13 -0.07 0.85
N ALA A 25 -9.86 -1.10 0.40
CA ALA A 25 -9.90 -1.48 -1.00
C ALA A 25 -10.86 -0.57 -1.79
N GLY A 26 -10.68 -0.49 -3.11
CA GLY A 26 -11.69 0.11 -3.99
C GLY A 26 -13.01 -0.66 -3.92
N LYS A 27 -14.10 -0.07 -4.39
CA LYS A 27 -15.45 -0.68 -4.46
C LYS A 27 -15.55 -1.78 -5.54
N ASP A 28 -14.52 -2.59 -5.71
CA ASP A 28 -14.51 -3.61 -6.75
C ASP A 28 -15.18 -4.88 -6.25
N VAL A 29 -16.35 -5.11 -6.84
CA VAL A 29 -17.29 -6.22 -6.66
C VAL A 29 -17.96 -6.21 -5.29
N VAL A 30 -19.18 -5.65 -5.26
CA VAL A 30 -20.17 -5.92 -4.21
C VAL A 30 -20.42 -7.43 -4.19
N LYS A 31 -19.63 -8.16 -3.41
CA LYS A 31 -19.89 -9.57 -3.12
C LYS A 31 -21.14 -9.60 -2.24
N ILE A 32 -22.10 -10.44 -2.60
CA ILE A 32 -23.29 -10.69 -1.76
C ILE A 32 -22.78 -11.18 -0.39
N GLY A 33 -23.09 -10.44 0.69
CA GLY A 33 -22.58 -10.70 2.03
C GLY A 33 -21.19 -10.10 2.35
N GLY A 34 -20.70 -9.17 1.54
CA GLY A 34 -19.44 -8.45 1.77
C GLY A 34 -19.49 -7.48 2.95
N VAL A 35 -18.32 -7.15 3.48
CA VAL A 35 -18.15 -6.17 4.58
C VAL A 35 -18.16 -4.74 4.00
N ASP A 36 -18.80 -3.79 4.68
CA ASP A 36 -18.94 -2.40 4.20
C ASP A 36 -17.61 -1.67 3.98
N SER A 37 -16.57 -2.02 4.74
CA SER A 37 -15.24 -1.41 4.65
C SER A 37 -14.16 -2.49 4.57
N PRO A 38 -13.94 -3.08 3.38
CA PRO A 38 -12.96 -4.13 3.22
C PRO A 38 -11.53 -3.58 3.26
N VAL A 39 -10.64 -4.32 3.92
CA VAL A 39 -9.19 -4.06 3.86
C VAL A 39 -8.66 -4.61 2.54
N ILE A 40 -7.74 -3.88 1.91
CA ILE A 40 -7.06 -4.31 0.69
C ILE A 40 -6.26 -5.59 0.93
N LYS A 41 -6.41 -6.56 0.02
CA LYS A 41 -5.79 -7.88 0.10
C LYS A 41 -5.05 -8.20 -1.18
N ASN A 42 -4.01 -9.03 -1.07
CA ASN A 42 -3.34 -9.61 -2.22
C ASN A 42 -4.29 -10.62 -2.90
N PRO A 43 -4.63 -10.48 -4.19
CA PRO A 43 -5.56 -11.39 -4.85
C PRO A 43 -5.05 -12.84 -4.96
N LEU A 44 -3.74 -13.07 -4.79
CA LEU A 44 -3.14 -14.40 -4.86
C LEU A 44 -3.13 -15.14 -3.52
N THR A 45 -3.00 -14.41 -2.40
CA THR A 45 -2.88 -15.00 -1.05
C THR A 45 -4.06 -14.70 -0.14
N ASP A 46 -4.95 -13.78 -0.54
CA ASP A 46 -6.03 -13.20 0.26
C ASP A 46 -5.58 -12.52 1.57
N GLU A 47 -4.28 -12.26 1.72
CA GLU A 47 -3.70 -11.60 2.88
C GLU A 47 -3.72 -10.08 2.76
N PRO A 48 -3.94 -9.33 3.85
CA PRO A 48 -3.84 -7.88 3.84
C PRO A 48 -2.40 -7.41 3.62
N TYR A 49 -2.22 -6.31 2.89
CA TYR A 49 -0.89 -5.74 2.63
C TYR A 49 -0.89 -4.21 2.65
N ILE A 50 0.30 -3.61 2.74
CA ILE A 50 0.50 -2.16 2.62
C ILE A 50 0.91 -1.85 1.17
N PRO A 51 0.09 -1.15 0.37
CA PRO A 51 0.45 -0.77 -0.99
C PRO A 51 1.62 0.21 -1.03
N GLY A 52 2.54 0.01 -1.98
CA GLY A 52 3.69 0.91 -2.17
C GLY A 52 3.26 2.34 -2.53
N SER A 53 2.15 2.52 -3.24
CA SER A 53 1.55 3.83 -3.54
C SER A 53 1.08 4.54 -2.27
N SER A 54 0.42 3.83 -1.35
CA SER A 54 -0.05 4.37 -0.07
C SER A 54 1.12 4.82 0.81
N LEU A 55 2.15 3.98 0.94
CA LEU A 55 3.35 4.31 1.72
C LEU A 55 4.09 5.53 1.12
N LYS A 56 4.34 5.50 -0.19
CA LYS A 56 4.96 6.62 -0.92
C LYS A 56 4.15 7.91 -0.78
N GLY A 57 2.83 7.82 -0.91
CA GLY A 57 1.92 8.96 -0.81
C GLY A 57 1.97 9.60 0.57
N LYS A 58 1.89 8.79 1.64
CA LYS A 58 1.97 9.29 3.02
C LYS A 58 3.31 9.93 3.33
N MET A 59 4.42 9.32 2.92
CA MET A 59 5.76 9.90 3.10
C MET A 59 5.89 11.24 2.40
N ARG A 60 5.38 11.35 1.16
CA ARG A 60 5.38 12.62 0.42
C ARG A 60 4.58 13.69 1.17
N THR A 61 3.36 13.40 1.62
CA THR A 61 2.53 14.38 2.34
C THR A 61 3.15 14.86 3.65
N LEU A 62 3.99 14.06 4.31
CA LEU A 62 4.64 14.45 5.56
C LEU A 62 5.95 15.24 5.37
N LEU A 63 6.60 15.11 4.21
CA LEU A 63 7.96 15.60 3.96
C LEU A 63 8.04 16.65 2.85
N ALA A 64 6.94 16.92 2.15
CA ALA A 64 6.83 17.87 1.06
C ALA A 64 5.88 19.01 1.39
#